data_AF-A0A2N4Z615-F1
#
_entry.id   AF-A0A2N4Z615-F1
#
_cell.length_a   1.000
_cell.length_b   1.000
_cell.length_c   1.000
_cell.angle_alpha   90.00
_cell.angle_beta   90.00
_cell.angle_gamma   90.00
#
_symmetry.space_group_name_H-M   'P 1'
#
loop_
_entity.id
_entity.type
_entity.pdbx_description
1 polymer ?
#
loop_
_entity_poly.entity_id
_entity_poly.type
_entity_poly.pdbx_seq_one_letter_code
_entity_poly.pdbx_strand_id
1 'polypeptide(L)'
;IEEYITQANSHLRSGSRVFCEWRAVCTPNTAPGVVKVDTGTSYRSYYFTADFINDEGMAVAFTRNNEICVEVPVKKDIYRRTRANDVREFNAKVSLTNFQRDPWDDASSVGFLCLDAVKADDLDYYIHSRSSRRNFMYYIKLFKRLSAVLRTEEVQEMPYRQKLIRALVDGNIGTKANRAEIVDKTVITWRADKKGQPLSEGIDNEKSWKALLGMMDLIAWRGLSHKEAAVEMAISRGSKPLRLIVTTNARLALYVTPTAEERDDRVEKHKWAMLLTFKMSAKGLTLDSSKPALLSKNSVCETTLYEWPEANEWKGLKSVFSSFHEKQRAFEYIETGKEDLRKLSPANPSEFEAGVREWMTAYCEMNDYRKTGGQVQQPRLMIPVGIYINRGDWQYIYVTTESEAAGYFYHNSSERLKKELYQEYVSRFAHPEGKLERLETRGNRLALGMTNRTPDIGMFCADRNVEMDSVNYGPLSYSAYSQLQRIENRLFFVLAEAERGLHRRIYIADNLKSDNGEFIIDKLLGSSHLQVQSAVDVFEVILPKSLSEGPLPVIKSSGEIYRIHHWFDICPKGAEANISLSNIEAPVNKVTRHSFDSREAAIMHILMQKETVKKSVSGDRSNTPEGVVERWY
;
A
#
# COMPACT_ATOMS: atom_id res chain seq x y z
N ILE A 1 28.10 -17.78 -17.14
CA ILE A 1 26.67 -18.01 -17.48
C ILE A 1 25.77 -17.15 -16.59
N GLU A 2 25.89 -17.22 -15.26
CA GLU A 2 25.02 -16.44 -14.37
C GLU A 2 25.11 -14.93 -14.60
N GLU A 3 26.32 -14.37 -14.71
CA GLU A 3 26.50 -12.95 -15.04
C GLU A 3 25.83 -12.56 -16.37
N TYR A 4 25.90 -13.43 -17.38
CA TYR A 4 25.24 -13.21 -18.67
C TYR A 4 23.71 -13.26 -18.55
N ILE A 5 23.16 -14.22 -17.81
CA ILE A 5 21.73 -14.30 -17.53
C ILE A 5 21.26 -13.06 -16.75
N THR A 6 22.02 -12.64 -15.73
CA THR A 6 21.73 -11.43 -14.97
C THR A 6 21.78 -10.19 -15.84
N GLN A 7 22.75 -10.10 -16.76
CA GLN A 7 22.85 -8.99 -17.72
C GLN A 7 21.69 -9.01 -18.73
N ALA A 8 21.35 -10.15 -19.31
CA ALA A 8 20.20 -10.31 -20.20
C ALA A 8 18.90 -9.92 -19.49
N ASN A 9 18.68 -10.45 -18.28
CA ASN A 9 17.51 -10.14 -17.46
C ASN A 9 17.48 -8.70 -16.95
N SER A 10 18.60 -8.00 -16.88
CA SER A 10 18.57 -6.56 -16.60
C SER A 10 17.86 -5.76 -17.69
N HIS A 11 17.74 -6.29 -18.92
CA HIS A 11 16.98 -5.65 -19.98
C HIS A 11 15.47 -5.96 -19.92
N LEU A 12 15.03 -6.77 -18.94
CA LEU A 12 13.63 -7.12 -18.76
C LEU A 12 12.75 -5.87 -18.62
N ARG A 13 11.68 -5.83 -19.41
CA ARG A 13 10.73 -4.73 -19.42
C ARG A 13 9.32 -5.16 -19.82
N SER A 14 8.33 -4.30 -19.57
CA SER A 14 6.99 -4.46 -20.17
C SER A 14 7.10 -4.59 -21.69
N GLY A 15 6.33 -5.51 -22.25
CA GLY A 15 6.36 -5.93 -23.64
C GLY A 15 7.55 -6.79 -24.03
N SER A 16 8.51 -7.05 -23.13
CA SER A 16 9.58 -8.00 -23.40
C SER A 16 9.04 -9.40 -23.62
N ARG A 17 9.65 -10.12 -24.56
CA ARG A 17 9.51 -11.56 -24.66
C ARG A 17 10.41 -12.22 -23.63
N VAL A 18 9.84 -13.10 -22.83
CA VAL A 18 10.53 -13.74 -21.71
C VAL A 18 10.27 -15.23 -21.78
N PHE A 19 11.33 -16.02 -21.73
CA PHE A 19 11.22 -17.44 -21.45
C PHE A 19 11.16 -17.64 -19.94
N CYS A 20 10.24 -18.45 -19.44
CA CYS A 20 10.08 -18.70 -18.02
C CYS A 20 9.88 -20.19 -17.74
N GLU A 21 10.43 -20.62 -16.60
CA GLU A 21 10.20 -21.92 -16.00
C GLU A 21 9.25 -21.76 -14.83
N TRP A 22 8.00 -22.17 -15.01
CA TRP A 22 6.91 -21.72 -14.16
C TRP A 22 7.04 -22.22 -12.73
N ARG A 23 7.47 -23.48 -12.54
CA ARG A 23 7.71 -24.05 -11.21
C ARG A 23 8.84 -23.38 -10.46
N ALA A 24 9.85 -22.87 -11.16
CA ALA A 24 10.97 -22.16 -10.55
C ALA A 24 10.59 -20.72 -10.19
N VAL A 25 9.88 -20.02 -11.09
CA VAL A 25 9.56 -18.60 -10.89
C VAL A 25 8.39 -18.40 -9.91
N CYS A 26 7.45 -19.34 -9.81
CA CYS A 26 6.27 -19.21 -8.98
C CYS A 26 6.55 -19.61 -7.52
N THR A 27 6.51 -18.59 -6.64
CA THR A 27 6.67 -18.68 -5.18
C THR A 27 5.51 -17.93 -4.51
N PRO A 28 5.34 -18.00 -3.18
CA PRO A 28 4.33 -17.18 -2.48
C PRO A 28 4.48 -15.67 -2.73
N ASN A 29 5.71 -15.19 -2.96
CA ASN A 29 5.99 -13.77 -3.19
C ASN A 29 5.77 -13.34 -4.64
N THR A 30 5.99 -14.24 -5.60
CA THR A 30 5.88 -13.92 -7.03
C THR A 30 4.51 -14.28 -7.60
N ALA A 31 3.86 -15.34 -7.11
CA ALA A 31 2.59 -15.84 -7.62
C ALA A 31 1.60 -16.23 -6.49
N PRO A 32 1.24 -15.31 -5.57
CA PRO A 32 0.39 -15.60 -4.40
C PRO A 32 -1.03 -16.09 -4.76
N GLY A 33 -1.47 -15.89 -6.01
CA GLY A 33 -2.75 -16.39 -6.50
C GLY A 33 -2.78 -17.90 -6.72
N VAL A 34 -1.62 -18.53 -6.92
CA VAL A 34 -1.50 -19.97 -7.19
C VAL A 34 -0.54 -20.69 -6.25
N VAL A 35 0.28 -19.97 -5.48
CA VAL A 35 1.21 -20.56 -4.49
C VAL A 35 0.91 -20.03 -3.09
N LYS A 36 0.89 -20.91 -2.09
CA LYS A 36 0.62 -20.58 -0.69
C LYS A 36 1.71 -21.12 0.23
N VAL A 37 2.02 -20.38 1.30
CA VAL A 37 2.96 -20.81 2.34
C VAL A 37 2.40 -22.04 3.05
N ASP A 38 3.22 -23.07 3.23
CA ASP A 38 2.88 -24.23 4.04
C ASP A 38 3.23 -23.91 5.50
N THR A 39 2.24 -23.90 6.39
CA THR A 39 2.44 -23.66 7.83
C THR A 39 2.69 -24.97 8.61
N GLY A 40 2.71 -26.12 7.93
CA GLY A 40 2.97 -27.43 8.51
C GLY A 40 4.46 -27.80 8.59
N THR A 41 4.76 -28.89 9.31
CA THR A 41 6.09 -29.50 9.52
C THR A 41 6.71 -30.15 8.27
N SER A 42 6.26 -29.80 7.06
CA SER A 42 6.78 -30.40 5.83
C SER A 42 8.10 -29.75 5.41
N TYR A 43 8.98 -30.51 4.75
CA TYR A 43 10.28 -30.03 4.25
C TYR A 43 10.16 -28.96 3.14
N ARG A 44 8.95 -28.68 2.62
CA ARG A 44 8.70 -27.63 1.62
C ARG A 44 8.02 -26.43 2.28
N SER A 45 8.59 -25.24 2.10
CA SER A 45 8.08 -23.99 2.69
C SER A 45 6.80 -23.45 2.03
N TYR A 46 6.32 -24.08 0.95
CA TYR A 46 5.10 -23.70 0.23
C TYR A 46 4.54 -24.83 -0.65
N TYR A 47 3.29 -24.67 -1.08
CA TYR A 47 2.59 -25.59 -1.98
C TYR A 47 1.84 -24.86 -3.10
N PHE A 48 1.61 -25.55 -4.22
CA PHE A 48 0.86 -25.05 -5.37
C PHE A 48 -0.63 -25.39 -5.21
N THR A 49 -1.49 -24.41 -5.46
CA THR A 49 -2.96 -24.53 -5.39
C THR A 49 -3.62 -24.73 -6.76
N ALA A 50 -2.80 -24.72 -7.82
CA ALA A 50 -3.15 -25.00 -9.21
C ALA A 50 -1.90 -25.57 -9.90
N ASP A 51 -2.11 -26.41 -10.92
CA ASP A 51 -1.02 -26.96 -11.74
C ASP A 51 -0.82 -26.12 -13.01
N PHE A 52 0.41 -26.13 -13.54
CA PHE A 52 0.72 -25.46 -14.79
C PHE A 52 0.27 -26.31 -15.98
N ILE A 53 -0.19 -25.66 -17.06
CA ILE A 53 -0.55 -26.38 -18.30
C ILE A 53 0.71 -26.95 -18.98
N ASN A 54 1.78 -26.16 -19.00
CA ASN A 54 3.13 -26.57 -19.40
C ASN A 54 4.08 -26.22 -18.25
N ASP A 55 5.21 -26.90 -18.08
CA ASP A 55 6.18 -26.57 -17.01
C ASP A 55 7.03 -25.31 -17.32
N GLU A 56 7.08 -24.91 -18.58
CA GLU A 56 7.82 -23.75 -19.09
C GLU A 56 7.10 -23.11 -20.29
N GLY A 57 7.49 -21.90 -20.67
CA GLY A 57 6.91 -21.25 -21.83
C GLY A 57 7.46 -19.86 -22.10
N MET A 58 7.13 -19.34 -23.28
CA MET A 58 7.33 -17.92 -23.60
C MET A 58 6.13 -17.12 -23.14
N ALA A 59 6.37 -15.99 -22.49
CA ALA A 59 5.36 -15.02 -22.13
C ALA A 59 5.81 -13.60 -22.47
N VAL A 60 4.83 -12.72 -22.54
CA VAL A 60 5.07 -11.29 -22.70
C VAL A 60 4.97 -10.63 -21.33
N ALA A 61 6.03 -9.95 -20.93
CA ALA A 61 6.06 -9.18 -19.70
C ALA A 61 5.12 -7.97 -19.78
N PHE A 62 4.53 -7.55 -18.67
CA PHE A 62 3.73 -6.33 -18.57
C PHE A 62 3.90 -5.67 -17.20
N THR A 63 3.73 -4.36 -17.14
CA THR A 63 3.78 -3.64 -15.86
C THR A 63 2.43 -3.69 -15.15
N ARG A 64 2.44 -4.03 -13.86
CA ARG A 64 1.28 -3.90 -12.97
C ARG A 64 1.76 -3.58 -11.56
N ASN A 65 1.22 -2.54 -10.94
CA ASN A 65 1.59 -2.08 -9.59
C ASN A 65 3.11 -1.83 -9.46
N ASN A 66 3.73 -1.17 -10.44
CA ASN A 66 5.18 -0.93 -10.50
C ASN A 66 6.07 -2.20 -10.54
N GLU A 67 5.49 -3.37 -10.79
CA GLU A 67 6.20 -4.63 -10.99
C GLU A 67 6.07 -5.11 -12.43
N ILE A 68 7.14 -5.69 -12.97
CA ILE A 68 7.13 -6.42 -14.22
C ILE A 68 6.63 -7.84 -13.94
N CYS A 69 5.53 -8.20 -14.59
CA CYS A 69 4.80 -9.44 -14.38
C CYS A 69 4.61 -10.18 -15.71
N VAL A 70 4.33 -11.47 -15.63
CA VAL A 70 3.89 -12.31 -16.75
C VAL A 70 2.62 -13.07 -16.34
N GLU A 71 1.88 -13.54 -17.34
CA GLU A 71 0.74 -14.43 -17.14
C GLU A 71 1.15 -15.86 -17.48
N VAL A 72 0.87 -16.78 -16.56
CA VAL A 72 1.08 -18.21 -16.76
C VAL A 72 -0.27 -18.94 -16.84
N PRO A 73 -0.50 -19.76 -17.88
CA PRO A 73 -1.70 -20.57 -17.97
C PRO A 73 -1.65 -21.73 -16.97
N VAL A 74 -2.65 -21.80 -16.10
CA VAL A 74 -2.78 -22.82 -15.04
C VAL A 74 -4.13 -23.51 -15.12
N LYS A 75 -4.17 -24.73 -14.61
CA LYS A 75 -5.37 -25.55 -14.44
C LYS A 75 -5.58 -25.85 -12.95
N LYS A 76 -6.82 -25.77 -12.50
CA LYS A 76 -7.20 -26.05 -11.12
C LYS A 76 -8.40 -26.98 -11.07
N ASP A 77 -8.24 -28.08 -10.35
CA ASP A 77 -9.33 -29.01 -10.08
C ASP A 77 -10.35 -28.36 -9.13
N ILE A 78 -11.61 -28.35 -9.54
CA ILE A 78 -12.72 -27.89 -8.71
C ILE A 78 -13.41 -29.11 -8.11
N TYR A 79 -13.14 -29.37 -6.84
CA TYR A 79 -13.87 -30.39 -6.11
C TYR A 79 -15.29 -29.89 -5.77
N ARG A 80 -16.31 -30.53 -6.34
CA ARG A 80 -17.72 -30.36 -5.95
C ARG A 80 -18.26 -31.70 -5.47
N ARG A 81 -18.82 -31.75 -4.26
CA ARG A 81 -19.36 -32.97 -3.63
C ARG A 81 -20.46 -33.69 -4.45
N THR A 82 -21.03 -33.06 -5.47
CA THR A 82 -22.24 -33.54 -6.17
C THR A 82 -22.10 -33.71 -7.69
N ARG A 83 -20.91 -33.50 -8.30
CA ARG A 83 -20.65 -33.75 -9.73
C ARG A 83 -19.21 -34.22 -9.98
N ALA A 84 -18.94 -34.77 -11.17
CA ALA A 84 -17.58 -35.09 -11.62
C ALA A 84 -16.68 -33.84 -11.54
N ASN A 85 -15.39 -34.06 -11.20
CA ASN A 85 -14.39 -32.98 -11.09
C ASN A 85 -14.34 -32.17 -12.39
N ASP A 86 -14.54 -30.87 -12.27
CA ASP A 86 -14.45 -29.93 -13.39
C ASP A 86 -13.10 -29.21 -13.32
N VAL A 87 -12.43 -29.02 -14.45
CA VAL A 87 -11.09 -28.40 -14.52
C VAL A 87 -11.27 -26.96 -14.97
N ARG A 88 -10.87 -26.00 -14.12
CA ARG A 88 -10.86 -24.59 -14.49
C ARG A 88 -9.48 -24.17 -14.94
N GLU A 89 -9.39 -23.70 -16.18
CA GLU A 89 -8.21 -23.05 -16.72
C GLU A 89 -8.30 -21.53 -16.57
N PHE A 90 -7.19 -20.89 -16.21
CA PHE A 90 -7.07 -19.44 -16.14
C PHE A 90 -5.61 -19.00 -16.20
N ASN A 91 -5.37 -17.71 -16.47
CA ASN A 91 -4.04 -17.13 -16.41
C ASN A 91 -3.75 -16.60 -15.00
N ALA A 92 -2.73 -17.14 -14.34
CA ALA A 92 -2.23 -16.65 -13.08
C ALA A 92 -1.15 -15.58 -13.31
N LYS A 93 -1.15 -14.54 -12.47
CA LYS A 93 -0.14 -13.48 -12.50
C LYS A 93 1.13 -13.93 -11.75
N VAL A 94 2.29 -13.71 -12.36
CA VAL A 94 3.61 -13.98 -11.77
C VAL A 94 4.47 -12.71 -11.84
N SER A 95 4.95 -12.23 -10.70
CA SER A 95 5.84 -11.06 -10.60
C SER A 95 7.29 -11.49 -10.81
N LEU A 96 7.91 -11.08 -11.92
CA LEU A 96 9.32 -11.30 -12.19
C LEU A 96 10.22 -10.34 -11.41
N THR A 97 9.68 -9.18 -11.02
CA THR A 97 10.41 -8.18 -10.22
C THR A 97 10.70 -8.67 -8.80
N ASN A 98 9.78 -9.45 -8.23
CA ASN A 98 9.93 -10.00 -6.88
C ASN A 98 10.61 -11.37 -6.87
N PHE A 99 10.99 -11.89 -8.04
CA PHE A 99 11.72 -13.14 -8.13
C PHE A 99 13.14 -12.94 -7.62
N GLN A 100 13.49 -13.71 -6.60
CA GLN A 100 14.85 -13.85 -6.12
C GLN A 100 15.23 -15.32 -6.29
N ARG A 101 16.38 -15.55 -6.93
CA ARG A 101 16.92 -16.90 -7.03
C ARG A 101 17.46 -17.28 -5.66
N ASP A 102 17.01 -18.41 -5.13
CA ASP A 102 17.51 -18.93 -3.86
C ASP A 102 19.00 -19.31 -4.04
N PRO A 103 19.93 -18.77 -3.23
CA PRO A 103 21.35 -19.11 -3.30
C PRO A 103 21.65 -20.59 -3.01
N TRP A 104 20.72 -21.30 -2.37
CA TRP A 104 20.88 -22.68 -1.90
C TRP A 104 20.13 -23.71 -2.77
N ASP A 105 19.29 -23.25 -3.70
CA ASP A 105 18.59 -24.13 -4.64
C ASP A 105 19.58 -24.54 -5.76
N ASP A 106 19.72 -25.84 -5.97
CA ASP A 106 20.70 -26.41 -6.89
C ASP A 106 20.57 -25.74 -8.27
N ALA A 107 21.71 -25.36 -8.86
CA ALA A 107 21.85 -24.46 -10.02
C ALA A 107 21.33 -25.02 -11.38
N SER A 108 20.15 -25.65 -11.37
CA SER A 108 19.51 -26.40 -12.46
C SER A 108 18.28 -25.69 -13.03
N SER A 109 18.17 -24.37 -12.84
CA SER A 109 17.07 -23.56 -13.39
C SER A 109 17.54 -22.15 -13.74
N VAL A 110 17.09 -21.62 -14.87
CA VAL A 110 17.26 -20.20 -15.23
C VAL A 110 16.24 -19.31 -14.51
N GLY A 111 15.11 -19.89 -14.07
CA GLY A 111 13.94 -19.14 -13.62
C GLY A 111 13.28 -18.46 -14.81
N PHE A 112 13.86 -17.35 -15.28
CA PHE A 112 13.43 -16.68 -16.50
C PHE A 112 14.59 -16.07 -17.27
N LEU A 113 14.41 -15.85 -18.58
CA LEU A 113 15.37 -15.22 -19.48
C LEU A 113 14.68 -14.22 -20.41
N CYS A 114 15.12 -12.96 -20.39
CA CYS A 114 14.67 -11.93 -21.33
C CYS A 114 15.25 -12.19 -22.73
N LEU A 115 14.39 -12.61 -23.67
CA LEU A 115 14.82 -13.03 -25.01
C LEU A 115 15.17 -11.85 -25.92
N ASP A 116 14.68 -10.65 -25.62
CA ASP A 116 14.98 -9.46 -26.44
C ASP A 116 16.41 -8.91 -26.24
N ALA A 117 17.14 -9.42 -25.25
CA ALA A 117 18.53 -9.06 -24.98
C ALA A 117 19.51 -10.22 -25.25
N VAL A 118 19.03 -11.29 -25.87
CA VAL A 118 19.78 -12.51 -26.14
C VAL A 118 19.81 -12.76 -27.63
N LYS A 119 21.00 -13.03 -28.18
CA LYS A 119 21.17 -13.45 -29.58
C LYS A 119 21.39 -14.96 -29.67
N ALA A 120 20.97 -15.58 -30.77
CA ALA A 120 21.20 -17.00 -30.99
C ALA A 120 22.71 -17.35 -30.93
N ASP A 121 23.55 -16.51 -31.53
CA ASP A 121 25.01 -16.71 -31.53
C ASP A 121 25.63 -16.64 -30.12
N ASP A 122 25.09 -15.81 -29.23
CA ASP A 122 25.56 -15.73 -27.84
C ASP A 122 25.26 -17.04 -27.10
N LEU A 123 24.06 -17.59 -27.30
CA LEU A 123 23.66 -18.87 -26.72
C LEU A 123 24.54 -20.01 -27.24
N ASP A 124 24.86 -20.01 -28.53
CA ASP A 124 25.75 -20.99 -29.16
C ASP A 124 27.17 -20.92 -28.59
N TYR A 125 27.70 -19.72 -28.33
CA TYR A 125 28.97 -19.54 -27.64
C TYR A 125 28.98 -20.23 -26.26
N TYR A 126 27.92 -20.03 -25.46
CA TYR A 126 27.82 -20.65 -24.14
C TYR A 126 27.64 -22.17 -24.18
N ILE A 127 27.04 -22.73 -25.24
CA ILE A 127 26.98 -24.18 -25.48
C ILE A 127 28.39 -24.78 -25.64
N HIS A 128 29.33 -24.05 -26.25
CA HIS A 128 30.65 -24.56 -26.59
C HIS A 128 31.77 -24.19 -25.59
N SER A 129 31.54 -23.24 -24.68
CA SER A 129 32.54 -22.76 -23.71
C SER A 129 32.93 -23.82 -22.67
N ARG A 130 34.25 -24.09 -22.53
CA ARG A 130 34.81 -25.11 -21.61
C ARG A 130 34.72 -24.71 -20.12
N SER A 131 34.81 -23.41 -19.81
CA SER A 131 34.83 -22.89 -18.43
C SER A 131 33.45 -22.90 -17.75
N SER A 132 32.37 -23.14 -18.49
CA SER A 132 30.97 -23.07 -18.02
C SER A 132 30.36 -24.42 -17.58
N ARG A 133 31.17 -25.47 -17.39
CA ARG A 133 30.73 -26.89 -17.37
C ARG A 133 30.26 -27.48 -16.03
N ARG A 134 30.15 -26.72 -14.94
CA ARG A 134 29.87 -27.29 -13.62
C ARG A 134 28.40 -27.68 -13.35
N ASN A 135 27.44 -27.28 -14.21
CA ASN A 135 26.02 -27.69 -14.21
C ASN A 135 25.47 -27.79 -15.66
N PHE A 136 26.22 -28.47 -16.53
CA PHE A 136 26.26 -28.22 -17.98
C PHE A 136 25.07 -28.72 -18.81
N MET A 137 24.42 -29.83 -18.40
CA MET A 137 23.46 -30.51 -19.29
C MET A 137 22.12 -29.76 -19.43
N TYR A 138 21.68 -29.12 -18.35
CA TYR A 138 20.46 -28.33 -18.34
C TYR A 138 20.60 -27.10 -19.27
N TYR A 139 21.62 -26.27 -19.05
CA TYR A 139 21.82 -25.05 -19.85
C TYR A 139 22.06 -25.34 -21.33
N ILE A 140 22.76 -26.44 -21.69
CA ILE A 140 22.89 -26.83 -23.11
C ILE A 140 21.53 -27.12 -23.75
N LYS A 141 20.70 -27.93 -23.09
CA LYS A 141 19.39 -28.29 -23.64
C LYS A 141 18.51 -27.05 -23.80
N LEU A 142 18.50 -26.20 -22.77
CA LEU A 142 17.79 -24.92 -22.80
C LEU A 142 18.28 -24.02 -23.93
N PHE A 143 19.58 -23.74 -24.00
CA PHE A 143 20.17 -22.82 -24.97
C PHE A 143 20.04 -23.33 -26.40
N LYS A 144 20.15 -24.65 -26.64
CA LYS A 144 19.87 -25.22 -27.97
C LYS A 144 18.45 -24.95 -28.42
N ARG A 145 17.47 -25.15 -27.52
CA ARG A 145 16.07 -24.90 -27.84
C ARG A 145 15.79 -23.41 -28.06
N LEU A 146 16.30 -22.54 -27.18
CA LEU A 146 16.11 -21.09 -27.33
C LEU A 146 16.83 -20.53 -28.56
N SER A 147 18.04 -21.00 -28.87
CA SER A 147 18.78 -20.65 -30.10
C SER A 147 17.97 -21.02 -31.35
N ALA A 148 17.35 -22.20 -31.39
CA ALA A 148 16.49 -22.61 -32.51
C ALA A 148 15.24 -21.72 -32.68
N VAL A 149 14.61 -21.32 -31.57
CA VAL A 149 13.47 -20.38 -31.58
C VAL A 149 13.91 -19.02 -32.10
N LEU A 150 14.98 -18.44 -31.53
CA LEU A 150 15.50 -17.13 -31.95
C LEU A 150 15.91 -17.11 -33.43
N ARG A 151 16.57 -18.15 -33.93
CA ARG A 151 16.93 -18.28 -35.35
C ARG A 151 15.70 -18.32 -36.25
N THR A 152 14.66 -19.04 -35.84
CA THR A 152 13.41 -19.12 -36.61
C THR A 152 12.75 -17.75 -36.71
N GLU A 153 12.69 -17.01 -35.61
CA GLU A 153 12.18 -15.64 -35.57
C GLU A 153 13.04 -14.68 -36.40
N GLU A 154 14.37 -14.77 -36.31
CA GLU A 154 15.29 -13.95 -37.10
C GLU A 154 15.07 -14.13 -38.61
N VAL A 155 14.88 -15.37 -39.06
CA VAL A 155 14.59 -15.68 -40.47
C VAL A 155 13.24 -15.09 -40.89
N GLN A 156 12.21 -15.23 -40.06
CA GLN A 156 10.88 -14.66 -40.33
C GLN A 156 10.89 -13.13 -40.33
N GLU A 157 11.70 -12.51 -39.47
CA GLU A 157 11.82 -11.06 -39.35
C GLU A 157 12.75 -10.43 -40.39
N MET A 158 13.63 -11.22 -41.02
CA MET A 158 14.67 -10.71 -41.91
C MET A 158 14.13 -9.81 -43.04
N PRO A 159 13.05 -10.16 -43.77
CA PRO A 159 12.51 -9.30 -44.83
C PRO A 159 12.08 -7.92 -44.31
N TYR A 160 11.47 -7.89 -43.13
CA TYR A 160 10.99 -6.68 -42.48
C TYR A 160 12.16 -5.80 -41.97
N ARG A 161 13.18 -6.42 -41.38
CA ARG A 161 14.40 -5.75 -40.95
C ARG A 161 15.18 -5.16 -42.14
N GLN A 162 15.26 -5.89 -43.26
CA GLN A 162 15.87 -5.38 -44.49
C GLN A 162 15.11 -4.16 -45.05
N LYS A 163 13.78 -4.12 -44.95
CA LYS A 163 12.98 -2.95 -45.34
C LYS A 163 13.32 -1.72 -44.48
N LEU A 164 13.52 -1.89 -43.17
CA LEU A 164 13.96 -0.82 -42.27
C LEU A 164 15.39 -0.34 -42.58
N ILE A 165 16.32 -1.28 -42.83
CA ILE A 165 17.69 -0.95 -43.24
C ILE A 165 17.69 -0.19 -44.57
N ARG A 166 16.86 -0.60 -45.53
CA ARG A 166 16.73 0.09 -46.81
C ARG A 166 16.20 1.50 -46.63
N ALA A 167 15.20 1.72 -45.76
CA ALA A 167 14.73 3.06 -45.44
C ALA A 167 15.84 3.96 -44.84
N LEU A 168 16.72 3.40 -44.00
CA LEU A 168 17.90 4.11 -43.49
C LEU A 168 18.90 4.43 -44.61
N VAL A 169 19.12 3.52 -45.55
CA VAL A 169 19.99 3.74 -46.72
C VAL A 169 19.42 4.86 -47.60
N ASP A 170 18.14 4.75 -47.97
CA ASP A 170 17.46 5.68 -48.87
C ASP A 170 17.37 7.10 -48.24
N GLY A 171 17.19 7.17 -46.92
CA GLY A 171 17.21 8.43 -46.17
C GLY A 171 18.61 8.97 -45.85
N ASN A 172 19.68 8.26 -46.23
CA ASN A 172 21.06 8.55 -45.85
C ASN A 172 21.26 8.72 -44.33
N ILE A 173 20.57 7.91 -43.53
CA ILE A 173 20.60 7.93 -42.06
C ILE A 173 21.54 6.83 -41.54
N GLY A 174 22.45 7.21 -40.66
CA GLY A 174 23.44 6.30 -40.08
C GLY A 174 24.51 5.82 -41.07
N THR A 175 25.55 5.20 -40.53
CA THR A 175 26.64 4.58 -41.30
C THR A 175 26.33 3.13 -41.62
N LYS A 176 27.03 2.55 -42.59
CA LYS A 176 26.92 1.11 -42.90
C LYS A 176 27.13 0.22 -41.66
N ALA A 177 27.97 0.65 -40.72
CA ALA A 177 28.30 -0.09 -39.51
C ALA A 177 27.22 -0.02 -38.42
N ASN A 178 26.44 1.06 -38.33
CA ASN A 178 25.51 1.27 -37.22
C ASN A 178 24.01 1.10 -37.56
N ARG A 179 23.65 0.99 -38.84
CA ARG A 179 22.23 0.83 -39.27
C ARG A 179 21.55 -0.40 -38.66
N ALA A 180 22.27 -1.51 -38.55
CA ALA A 180 21.72 -2.72 -37.92
C ALA A 180 21.37 -2.48 -36.44
N GLU A 181 22.26 -1.80 -35.71
CA GLU A 181 22.06 -1.47 -34.29
C GLU A 181 20.89 -0.48 -34.10
N ILE A 182 20.72 0.51 -35.00
CA ILE A 182 19.58 1.44 -34.98
C ILE A 182 18.26 0.69 -35.15
N VAL A 183 18.20 -0.26 -36.09
CA VAL A 183 17.03 -1.11 -36.30
C VAL A 183 16.76 -1.97 -35.07
N ASP A 184 17.78 -2.60 -34.49
CA ASP A 184 17.64 -3.42 -33.28
C ASP A 184 17.03 -2.61 -32.13
N LYS A 185 17.62 -1.44 -31.79
CA LYS A 185 17.09 -0.57 -30.73
C LYS A 185 15.64 -0.16 -30.99
N THR A 186 15.33 0.20 -32.23
CA THR A 186 13.98 0.63 -32.64
C THR A 186 12.96 -0.50 -32.50
N VAL A 187 13.28 -1.70 -32.98
CA VAL A 187 12.39 -2.86 -32.90
C VAL A 187 12.13 -3.23 -31.44
N ILE A 188 13.16 -3.25 -30.59
CA ILE A 188 12.95 -3.63 -29.18
C ILE A 188 12.10 -2.55 -28.46
N THR A 189 12.34 -1.26 -28.69
CA THR A 189 11.51 -0.19 -28.12
C THR A 189 10.06 -0.25 -28.62
N TRP A 190 9.85 -0.53 -29.90
CA TRP A 190 8.51 -0.68 -30.46
C TRP A 190 7.76 -1.88 -29.86
N ARG A 191 8.42 -3.05 -29.73
CA ARG A 191 7.83 -4.25 -29.12
C ARG A 191 7.43 -4.04 -27.66
N ALA A 192 8.19 -3.25 -26.92
CA ALA A 192 7.86 -2.91 -25.55
C ALA A 192 6.48 -2.24 -25.42
N ASP A 193 6.13 -1.37 -26.39
CA ASP A 193 4.79 -0.75 -26.48
C ASP A 193 3.72 -1.74 -26.95
N LYS A 194 4.08 -2.55 -27.95
CA LYS A 194 3.15 -3.44 -28.66
C LYS A 194 3.05 -4.83 -28.04
N LYS A 195 3.47 -4.99 -26.78
CA LYS A 195 3.35 -6.25 -26.03
C LYS A 195 3.96 -7.43 -26.80
N GLY A 196 5.16 -7.26 -27.35
CA GLY A 196 5.89 -8.33 -28.02
C GLY A 196 5.32 -8.78 -29.37
N GLN A 197 4.45 -7.99 -30.00
CA GLN A 197 3.92 -8.29 -31.34
C GLN A 197 5.03 -8.52 -32.39
N PRO A 198 4.77 -9.36 -33.42
CA PRO A 198 5.72 -9.57 -34.50
C PRO A 198 5.92 -8.28 -35.31
N LEU A 199 7.12 -8.10 -35.87
CA LEU A 199 7.50 -6.89 -36.59
C LEU A 199 6.62 -6.62 -37.83
N SER A 200 6.02 -7.66 -38.42
CA SER A 200 5.06 -7.54 -39.53
C SER A 200 3.93 -6.55 -39.22
N GLU A 201 3.34 -6.64 -38.02
CA GLU A 201 2.27 -5.74 -37.56
C GLU A 201 2.72 -4.27 -37.49
N GLY A 202 4.01 -4.04 -37.23
CA GLY A 202 4.59 -2.71 -37.21
C GLY A 202 4.80 -2.11 -38.59
N ILE A 203 5.10 -2.95 -39.58
CA ILE A 203 5.41 -2.53 -40.95
C ILE A 203 4.16 -2.42 -41.82
N ASP A 204 3.19 -3.30 -41.64
CA ASP A 204 1.98 -3.37 -42.46
C ASP A 204 0.97 -2.28 -42.06
N ASN A 205 1.07 -1.76 -40.84
CA ASN A 205 0.28 -0.62 -40.38
C ASN A 205 1.00 0.72 -40.64
N GLU A 206 0.36 1.61 -41.43
CA GLU A 206 0.98 2.90 -41.82
C GLU A 206 1.39 3.79 -40.63
N LYS A 207 0.57 3.84 -39.57
CA LYS A 207 0.85 4.65 -38.38
C LYS A 207 2.04 4.09 -37.61
N SER A 208 2.08 2.77 -37.40
CA SER A 208 3.21 2.09 -36.76
C SER A 208 4.49 2.21 -37.59
N TRP A 209 4.38 2.10 -38.91
CA TRP A 209 5.50 2.27 -39.84
C TRP A 209 6.12 3.67 -39.72
N LYS A 210 5.29 4.72 -39.74
CA LYS A 210 5.75 6.11 -39.52
C LYS A 210 6.43 6.28 -38.16
N ALA A 211 5.92 5.65 -37.11
CA ALA A 211 6.54 5.67 -35.78
C ALA A 211 7.90 4.95 -35.76
N LEU A 212 8.03 3.79 -36.41
CA LEU A 212 9.31 3.08 -36.57
C LEU A 212 10.35 3.95 -37.29
N LEU A 213 9.98 4.58 -38.40
CA LEU A 213 10.86 5.49 -39.14
C LEU A 213 11.30 6.69 -38.29
N GLY A 214 10.36 7.32 -37.58
CA GLY A 214 10.66 8.45 -36.68
C GLY A 214 11.57 8.07 -35.52
N MET A 215 11.39 6.88 -34.93
CA MET A 215 12.28 6.36 -33.89
C MET A 215 13.69 6.13 -34.42
N MET A 216 13.83 5.47 -35.57
CA MET A 216 15.14 5.21 -36.18
C MET A 216 15.92 6.50 -36.43
N ASP A 217 15.24 7.52 -36.94
CA ASP A 217 15.84 8.83 -37.21
C ASP A 217 16.31 9.56 -35.94
N LEU A 218 15.49 9.56 -34.88
CA LEU A 218 15.85 10.12 -33.58
C LEU A 218 17.02 9.37 -32.94
N ILE A 219 17.00 8.05 -32.99
CA ILE A 219 18.04 7.18 -32.43
C ILE A 219 19.35 7.33 -33.20
N ALA A 220 19.29 7.49 -34.52
CA ALA A 220 20.47 7.56 -35.36
C ALA A 220 21.31 8.82 -35.12
N TRP A 221 20.68 9.99 -35.06
CA TRP A 221 21.41 11.24 -34.82
C TRP A 221 20.53 12.41 -34.35
N ARG A 222 19.30 12.58 -34.87
CA ARG A 222 18.49 13.79 -34.61
C ARG A 222 18.18 14.01 -33.14
N GLY A 223 18.02 12.94 -32.35
CA GLY A 223 17.78 13.07 -30.93
C GLY A 223 18.98 13.71 -30.21
N LEU A 224 20.20 13.27 -30.53
CA LEU A 224 21.43 13.82 -29.95
C LEU A 224 21.76 15.23 -30.46
N SER A 225 21.43 15.56 -31.71
CA SER A 225 21.66 16.92 -32.25
C SER A 225 20.80 18.00 -31.57
N HIS A 226 19.74 17.61 -30.87
CA HIS A 226 18.89 18.51 -30.08
C HIS A 226 19.14 18.43 -28.58
N LYS A 227 20.19 17.72 -28.15
CA LYS A 227 20.52 17.55 -26.72
C LYS A 227 20.74 18.90 -26.04
N GLU A 228 21.54 19.79 -26.62
CA GLU A 228 21.86 21.11 -26.05
C GLU A 228 20.60 21.97 -25.87
N ALA A 229 19.72 22.01 -26.89
CA ALA A 229 18.46 22.73 -26.82
C ALA A 229 17.50 22.17 -25.76
N ALA A 230 17.44 20.83 -25.60
CA ALA A 230 16.65 20.20 -24.55
C ALA A 230 17.19 20.52 -23.15
N VAL A 231 18.52 20.58 -22.99
CA VAL A 231 19.19 20.94 -21.73
C VAL A 231 18.94 22.41 -21.37
N GLU A 232 19.06 23.33 -22.33
CA GLU A 232 18.78 24.76 -22.11
C GLU A 232 17.32 24.98 -21.65
N MET A 233 16.38 24.25 -22.25
CA MET A 233 14.97 24.28 -21.84
C MET A 233 14.76 23.71 -20.43
N ALA A 234 15.51 22.68 -20.02
CA ALA A 234 15.45 22.18 -18.64
C ALA A 234 16.01 23.19 -17.63
N ILE A 235 17.17 23.78 -17.93
CA ILE A 235 17.86 24.74 -17.06
C ILE A 235 17.04 26.01 -16.88
N SER A 236 16.46 26.56 -17.95
CA SER A 236 15.59 27.75 -17.89
C SER A 236 14.33 27.54 -17.03
N ARG A 237 13.94 26.29 -16.77
CA ARG A 237 12.85 25.92 -15.85
C ARG A 237 13.32 25.66 -14.41
N GLY A 238 14.61 25.81 -14.11
CA GLY A 238 15.18 25.52 -12.80
C GLY A 238 15.44 24.03 -12.53
N SER A 239 15.41 23.17 -13.57
CA SER A 239 15.62 21.74 -13.44
C SER A 239 16.98 21.31 -13.96
N LYS A 240 17.52 20.20 -13.43
CA LYS A 240 18.74 19.56 -13.92
C LYS A 240 18.40 18.38 -14.84
N PRO A 241 19.09 18.20 -15.98
CA PRO A 241 18.86 17.06 -16.86
C PRO A 241 19.32 15.75 -16.20
N LEU A 242 18.56 14.68 -16.41
CA LEU A 242 18.84 13.35 -15.86
C LEU A 242 19.08 12.33 -16.99
N ARG A 243 18.14 12.21 -17.94
CA ARG A 243 18.24 11.20 -19.02
C ARG A 243 17.47 11.63 -20.26
N LEU A 244 18.16 11.69 -21.40
CA LEU A 244 17.57 11.95 -22.71
C LEU A 244 17.19 10.63 -23.38
N ILE A 245 15.95 10.54 -23.86
CA ILE A 245 15.37 9.31 -24.38
C ILE A 245 14.59 9.52 -25.67
N VAL A 246 14.36 8.42 -26.38
CA VAL A 246 13.34 8.29 -27.43
C VAL A 246 12.23 7.38 -26.94
N THR A 247 11.01 7.88 -26.97
CA THR A 247 9.79 7.15 -26.59
C THR A 247 9.28 6.26 -27.74
N THR A 248 8.40 5.31 -27.42
CA THR A 248 7.76 4.39 -28.38
C THR A 248 6.96 5.08 -29.49
N ASN A 249 6.50 6.30 -29.25
CA ASN A 249 5.73 7.11 -30.19
C ASN A 249 6.62 8.06 -31.02
N ALA A 250 7.92 7.76 -31.14
CA ALA A 250 8.88 8.59 -31.87
C ALA A 250 8.93 10.05 -31.37
N ARG A 251 8.87 10.26 -30.05
CA ARG A 251 9.10 11.56 -29.42
C ARG A 251 10.43 11.57 -28.68
N LEU A 252 11.16 12.68 -28.81
CA LEU A 252 12.28 13.01 -27.94
C LEU A 252 11.72 13.43 -26.57
N ALA A 253 12.30 12.92 -25.49
CA ALA A 253 11.92 13.33 -24.15
C ALA A 253 13.14 13.36 -23.22
N LEU A 254 13.07 14.18 -22.18
CA LEU A 254 14.12 14.39 -21.20
C LEU A 254 13.55 14.25 -19.79
N TYR A 255 14.09 13.31 -19.02
CA TYR A 255 13.89 13.27 -17.58
C TYR A 255 14.73 14.39 -16.95
N VAL A 256 14.12 15.14 -16.03
CA VAL A 256 14.75 16.22 -15.28
C VAL A 256 14.38 16.15 -13.80
N THR A 257 15.16 16.78 -12.94
CA THR A 257 14.79 16.94 -11.52
C THR A 257 13.53 17.81 -11.39
N PRO A 258 12.60 17.47 -10.50
CA PRO A 258 11.48 18.35 -10.18
C PRO A 258 11.99 19.64 -9.50
N THR A 259 11.26 20.72 -9.73
CA THR A 259 11.38 21.99 -8.99
C THR A 259 10.86 21.85 -7.55
N ALA A 260 11.04 22.87 -6.71
CA ALA A 260 10.57 22.81 -5.31
C ALA A 260 9.04 22.69 -5.23
N GLU A 261 8.32 23.32 -6.14
CA GLU A 261 6.86 23.37 -6.23
C GLU A 261 6.27 22.08 -6.81
N GLU A 262 7.02 21.37 -7.65
CA GLU A 262 6.61 20.06 -8.20
C GLU A 262 6.83 18.92 -7.21
N ARG A 263 7.57 19.17 -6.13
CA ARG A 263 7.86 18.17 -5.11
C ARG A 263 6.70 18.02 -4.13
N ASP A 264 6.58 16.80 -3.63
CA ASP A 264 5.71 16.45 -2.53
C ASP A 264 6.46 15.44 -1.68
N ASP A 265 7.03 15.95 -0.58
CA ASP A 265 7.81 15.20 0.39
C ASP A 265 6.95 14.74 1.59
N ARG A 266 5.62 14.95 1.55
CA ARG A 266 4.70 14.46 2.58
C ARG A 266 4.67 12.94 2.57
N VAL A 267 4.62 12.32 3.76
CA VAL A 267 4.62 10.87 4.09
C VAL A 267 5.80 10.04 3.56
N GLU A 268 6.32 10.34 2.37
CA GLU A 268 7.56 9.81 1.83
C GLU A 268 8.31 10.90 1.07
N LYS A 269 9.64 10.86 1.12
CA LYS A 269 10.50 11.69 0.26
C LYS A 269 10.06 11.54 -1.19
N HIS A 270 10.11 12.63 -1.94
CA HIS A 270 9.71 12.70 -3.33
C HIS A 270 10.62 11.81 -4.19
N LYS A 271 9.99 11.01 -5.08
CA LYS A 271 10.67 9.98 -5.89
C LYS A 271 10.46 10.12 -7.39
N TRP A 272 9.62 11.06 -7.84
CA TRP A 272 9.27 11.22 -9.24
C TRP A 272 10.16 12.27 -9.90
N ALA A 273 10.78 11.92 -11.02
CA ALA A 273 11.38 12.92 -11.91
C ALA A 273 10.28 13.56 -12.75
N MET A 274 10.59 14.67 -13.43
CA MET A 274 9.71 15.25 -14.44
C MET A 274 10.15 14.77 -15.82
N LEU A 275 9.22 14.25 -16.61
CA LEU A 275 9.44 13.84 -17.99
C LEU A 275 8.94 14.93 -18.93
N LEU A 276 9.87 15.67 -19.54
CA LEU A 276 9.60 16.67 -20.56
C LEU A 276 9.55 15.99 -21.93
N THR A 277 8.41 16.01 -22.60
CA THR A 277 8.28 15.47 -23.96
C THR A 277 8.24 16.61 -24.97
N PHE A 278 8.98 16.47 -26.06
CA PHE A 278 9.16 17.55 -27.03
C PHE A 278 8.48 17.26 -28.37
N LYS A 279 8.07 18.35 -29.02
CA LYS A 279 7.73 18.40 -30.44
C LYS A 279 8.91 18.99 -31.20
N MET A 280 9.28 18.32 -32.29
CA MET A 280 10.26 18.85 -33.24
C MET A 280 9.52 19.57 -34.35
N SER A 281 9.96 20.78 -34.65
CA SER A 281 9.48 21.58 -35.77
C SER A 281 10.66 22.10 -36.59
N ALA A 282 10.39 22.65 -37.77
CA ALA A 282 11.42 23.33 -38.57
C ALA A 282 12.07 24.51 -37.83
N LYS A 283 11.39 25.09 -36.82
CA LYS A 283 11.88 26.19 -35.99
C LYS A 283 12.69 25.72 -34.77
N GLY A 284 12.87 24.41 -34.59
CA GLY A 284 13.56 23.82 -33.45
C GLY A 284 12.65 23.02 -32.53
N LEU A 285 13.12 22.84 -31.29
CA LEU A 285 12.49 22.02 -30.26
C LEU A 285 11.50 22.84 -29.44
N THR A 286 10.27 22.35 -29.26
CA THR A 286 9.28 22.95 -28.36
C THR A 286 8.77 21.94 -27.34
N LEU A 287 8.43 22.40 -26.15
CA LEU A 287 7.83 21.56 -25.12
C LEU A 287 6.39 21.21 -25.51
N ASP A 288 6.07 19.91 -25.51
CA ASP A 288 4.73 19.41 -25.78
C ASP A 288 3.98 19.09 -24.50
N SER A 289 4.63 18.39 -23.56
CA SER A 289 4.06 18.06 -22.26
C SER A 289 5.14 17.88 -21.20
N SER A 290 4.74 18.05 -19.94
CA SER A 290 5.53 17.74 -18.76
C SER A 290 4.67 16.89 -17.83
N LYS A 291 5.23 15.80 -17.30
CA LYS A 291 4.52 14.96 -16.33
C LYS A 291 5.48 14.30 -15.34
N PRO A 292 5.04 14.04 -14.09
CA PRO A 292 5.81 13.24 -13.15
C PRO A 292 5.94 11.79 -13.62
N ALA A 293 7.14 11.21 -13.49
CA ALA A 293 7.43 9.83 -13.86
C ALA A 293 8.58 9.26 -13.01
N LEU A 294 8.51 7.97 -12.67
CA LEU A 294 9.62 7.29 -12.00
C LEU A 294 10.73 7.02 -13.02
N LEU A 295 11.97 7.36 -12.64
CA LEU A 295 13.14 7.04 -13.47
C LEU A 295 13.51 5.57 -13.25
N SER A 296 13.13 4.72 -14.20
CA SER A 296 13.47 3.30 -14.15
C SER A 296 14.99 3.07 -14.22
N LYS A 297 15.48 2.06 -13.49
CA LYS A 297 16.90 1.65 -13.57
C LYS A 297 17.22 1.18 -14.99
N ASN A 298 16.35 0.35 -15.56
CA ASN A 298 16.42 -0.17 -16.92
C ASN A 298 15.16 0.31 -17.66
N SER A 299 15.30 1.11 -18.72
CA SER A 299 14.11 1.72 -19.36
C SER A 299 13.23 0.69 -20.06
N VAL A 300 11.96 0.73 -19.67
CA VAL A 300 10.96 -0.31 -19.98
C VAL A 300 10.32 -0.14 -21.36
N CYS A 301 10.23 1.08 -21.88
CA CYS A 301 9.65 1.34 -23.20
C CYS A 301 10.37 2.48 -23.93
N GLU A 302 11.63 2.76 -23.60
CA GLU A 302 12.32 3.94 -24.16
C GLU A 302 13.77 3.57 -24.50
N THR A 303 14.31 4.20 -25.54
CA THR A 303 15.73 4.11 -25.88
C THR A 303 16.47 5.27 -25.24
N THR A 304 17.47 4.99 -24.41
CA THR A 304 18.32 6.03 -23.83
C THR A 304 19.34 6.50 -24.86
N LEU A 305 19.38 7.81 -25.11
CA LEU A 305 20.37 8.45 -25.99
C LEU A 305 21.56 8.98 -25.21
N TYR A 306 21.30 9.60 -24.05
CA TYR A 306 22.31 10.17 -23.18
C TYR A 306 21.82 10.17 -21.74
N GLU A 307 22.74 10.01 -20.80
CA GLU A 307 22.43 9.95 -19.38
C GLU A 307 23.46 10.73 -18.57
N TRP A 308 22.98 11.56 -17.65
CA TRP A 308 23.81 12.37 -16.76
C TRP A 308 24.07 11.65 -15.43
N PRO A 309 25.20 11.91 -14.75
CA PRO A 309 25.53 11.30 -13.46
C PRO A 309 24.45 11.47 -12.39
N GLU A 310 23.78 12.62 -12.36
CA GLU A 310 22.70 12.98 -11.43
C GLU A 310 21.52 12.01 -11.51
N ALA A 311 21.33 11.31 -12.64
CA ALA A 311 20.30 10.29 -12.78
C ALA A 311 20.44 9.16 -11.75
N ASN A 312 21.64 8.90 -11.23
CA ASN A 312 21.88 7.82 -10.27
C ASN A 312 21.13 8.02 -8.95
N GLU A 313 20.83 9.26 -8.55
CA GLU A 313 20.03 9.56 -7.35
C GLU A 313 18.54 9.21 -7.53
N TRP A 314 18.07 9.15 -8.77
CA TRP A 314 16.65 8.98 -9.13
C TRP A 314 16.34 7.57 -9.64
N LYS A 315 17.33 6.85 -10.17
CA LYS A 315 17.16 5.54 -10.80
C LYS A 315 16.65 4.50 -9.83
N GLY A 316 15.56 3.84 -10.21
CA GLY A 316 15.03 2.67 -9.50
C GLY A 316 14.37 3.00 -8.17
N LEU A 317 14.12 4.28 -7.87
CA LEU A 317 13.28 4.66 -6.74
C LEU A 317 11.88 4.07 -6.91
N LYS A 318 11.33 3.50 -5.83
CA LYS A 318 9.99 2.90 -5.79
C LYS A 318 9.10 3.67 -4.82
N SER A 319 7.92 4.08 -5.27
CA SER A 319 6.86 4.62 -4.41
C SER A 319 5.86 3.54 -4.03
N VAL A 320 5.25 3.69 -2.86
CA VAL A 320 4.08 2.89 -2.44
C VAL A 320 2.82 3.27 -3.22
N PHE A 321 2.79 4.50 -3.74
CA PHE A 321 1.75 4.96 -4.65
C PHE A 321 2.09 4.49 -6.06
N SER A 322 1.08 4.04 -6.79
CA SER A 322 1.19 3.63 -8.19
C SER A 322 1.59 4.80 -9.10
N SER A 323 1.21 6.03 -8.75
CA SER A 323 1.54 7.25 -9.50
C SER A 323 1.56 8.49 -8.60
N PHE A 324 2.23 9.54 -9.04
CA PHE A 324 2.20 10.84 -8.35
C PHE A 324 0.77 11.41 -8.27
N HIS A 325 -0.05 11.22 -9.30
CA HIS A 325 -1.45 11.66 -9.30
C HIS A 325 -2.31 10.88 -8.30
N GLU A 326 -2.04 9.59 -8.08
CA GLU A 326 -2.67 8.86 -6.98
C GLU A 326 -2.27 9.44 -5.62
N LYS A 327 -0.98 9.74 -5.42
CA LYS A 327 -0.51 10.42 -4.22
C LYS A 327 -1.28 11.74 -4.02
N GLN A 328 -1.31 12.63 -5.02
CA GLN A 328 -2.01 13.91 -4.91
C GLN A 328 -3.50 13.73 -4.57
N ARG A 329 -4.21 12.85 -5.27
CA ARG A 329 -5.63 12.57 -4.96
C ARG A 329 -5.85 12.04 -3.55
N ALA A 330 -4.93 11.20 -3.04
CA ALA A 330 -5.03 10.71 -1.67
C ALA A 330 -4.87 11.85 -0.66
N PHE A 331 -3.94 12.78 -0.91
CA PHE A 331 -3.77 13.97 -0.06
C PHE A 331 -4.95 14.94 -0.17
N GLU A 332 -5.43 15.24 -1.38
CA GLU A 332 -6.64 16.06 -1.59
C GLU A 332 -7.85 15.47 -0.86
N TYR A 333 -7.99 14.15 -0.88
CA TYR A 333 -9.11 13.46 -0.24
C TYR A 333 -9.05 13.51 1.30
N ILE A 334 -7.89 13.35 1.93
CA ILE A 334 -7.81 13.49 3.40
C ILE A 334 -8.09 14.91 3.89
N GLU A 335 -7.89 15.92 3.05
CA GLU A 335 -8.23 17.30 3.38
C GLU A 335 -9.76 17.53 3.39
N THR A 336 -10.58 16.68 2.76
CA THR A 336 -12.05 16.83 2.82
C THR A 336 -12.61 16.51 4.22
N GLY A 337 -11.88 15.71 5.01
CA GLY A 337 -12.36 15.21 6.29
C GLY A 337 -12.66 16.29 7.32
N LYS A 338 -12.04 17.48 7.22
CA LYS A 338 -12.33 18.61 8.11
C LYS A 338 -13.80 19.02 8.09
N GLU A 339 -14.39 19.10 6.90
CA GLU A 339 -15.79 19.47 6.75
C GLU A 339 -16.71 18.34 7.22
N ASP A 340 -16.38 17.09 6.91
CA ASP A 340 -17.16 15.93 7.35
C ASP A 340 -17.13 15.76 8.88
N LEU A 341 -16.01 16.07 9.55
CA LEU A 341 -15.93 16.06 11.01
C LEU A 341 -16.93 17.05 11.65
N ARG A 342 -17.19 18.20 11.01
CA ARG A 342 -18.16 19.19 11.52
C ARG A 342 -19.59 18.64 11.50
N LYS A 343 -19.91 17.74 10.56
CA LYS A 343 -21.20 17.05 10.46
C LYS A 343 -21.44 16.03 11.59
N LEU A 344 -20.42 15.72 12.40
CA LEU A 344 -20.58 14.90 13.60
C LEU A 344 -20.78 15.72 14.88
N SER A 345 -20.67 17.05 14.80
CA SER A 345 -20.71 17.95 15.95
C SER A 345 -22.11 18.51 16.18
N PRO A 346 -22.82 18.11 17.25
CA PRO A 346 -24.14 18.66 17.57
C PRO A 346 -24.08 20.14 17.98
N ALA A 347 -22.90 20.68 18.26
CA ALA A 347 -22.69 22.13 18.43
C ALA A 347 -22.94 22.92 17.13
N ASN A 348 -22.99 22.23 15.97
CA ASN A 348 -23.36 22.78 14.67
C ASN A 348 -24.65 22.11 14.16
N PRO A 349 -25.85 22.48 14.64
CA PRO A 349 -27.08 21.72 14.38
C PRO A 349 -27.41 21.51 12.89
N SER A 350 -27.12 22.50 12.04
CA SER A 350 -27.38 22.41 10.59
C SER A 350 -26.47 21.37 9.91
N GLU A 351 -25.18 21.39 10.19
CA GLU A 351 -24.21 20.42 9.65
C GLU A 351 -24.47 19.03 10.22
N PHE A 352 -24.81 18.95 11.51
CA PHE A 352 -25.17 17.70 12.15
C PHE A 352 -26.41 17.06 11.54
N GLU A 353 -27.46 17.84 11.27
CA GLU A 353 -28.63 17.35 10.54
C GLU A 353 -28.26 16.88 9.13
N ALA A 354 -27.38 17.60 8.41
CA ALA A 354 -26.88 17.14 7.12
C ALA A 354 -26.17 15.78 7.22
N GLY A 355 -25.37 15.56 8.27
CA GLY A 355 -24.75 14.26 8.54
C GLY A 355 -25.75 13.13 8.81
N VAL A 356 -26.82 13.42 9.55
CA VAL A 356 -27.94 12.47 9.74
C VAL A 356 -28.60 12.12 8.41
N ARG A 357 -28.81 13.11 7.53
CA ARG A 357 -29.38 12.87 6.19
C ARG A 357 -28.48 12.02 5.32
N GLU A 358 -27.17 12.26 5.31
CA GLU A 358 -26.21 11.43 4.57
C GLU A 358 -26.26 9.98 5.07
N TRP A 359 -26.37 9.76 6.39
CA TRP A 359 -26.54 8.42 6.94
C TRP A 359 -27.84 7.77 6.45
N MET A 360 -28.97 8.48 6.47
CA MET A 360 -30.26 7.97 5.98
C MET A 360 -30.18 7.59 4.49
N THR A 361 -29.56 8.43 3.67
CA THR A 361 -29.34 8.15 2.24
C THR A 361 -28.48 6.90 2.04
N ALA A 362 -27.38 6.78 2.76
CA ALA A 362 -26.51 5.60 2.68
C ALA A 362 -27.22 4.33 3.17
N TYR A 363 -28.06 4.44 4.21
CA TYR A 363 -28.83 3.34 4.76
C TYR A 363 -29.88 2.83 3.78
N CYS A 364 -30.58 3.75 3.11
CA CYS A 364 -31.52 3.47 2.02
C CYS A 364 -30.81 2.80 0.84
N GLU A 365 -29.73 3.40 0.33
CA GLU A 365 -28.90 2.84 -0.74
C GLU A 365 -28.45 1.40 -0.44
N MET A 366 -27.95 1.17 0.78
CA MET A 366 -27.42 -0.12 1.21
C MET A 366 -28.49 -1.22 1.28
N ASN A 367 -29.70 -0.89 1.73
CA ASN A 367 -30.71 -1.89 2.06
C ASN A 367 -31.79 -2.06 0.98
N ASP A 368 -32.07 -1.03 0.18
CA ASP A 368 -33.15 -1.05 -0.81
C ASP A 368 -32.61 -1.36 -2.21
N TYR A 369 -31.39 -0.92 -2.52
CA TYR A 369 -30.83 -1.02 -3.87
C TYR A 369 -29.70 -2.05 -4.00
N ARG A 370 -29.13 -2.52 -2.88
CA ARG A 370 -28.02 -3.47 -2.88
C ARG A 370 -28.40 -4.82 -2.30
N LYS A 371 -27.68 -5.86 -2.74
CA LYS A 371 -27.88 -7.23 -2.24
C LYS A 371 -27.37 -7.35 -0.81
N THR A 372 -28.28 -7.32 0.15
CA THR A 372 -27.96 -7.48 1.57
C THR A 372 -27.97 -8.94 2.05
N GLY A 373 -28.62 -9.85 1.32
CA GLY A 373 -28.78 -11.24 1.72
C GLY A 373 -29.90 -11.46 2.74
N GLY A 374 -30.89 -10.56 2.79
CA GLY A 374 -32.06 -10.68 3.66
C GLY A 374 -31.84 -10.19 5.10
N GLN A 375 -30.68 -9.58 5.38
CA GLN A 375 -30.37 -8.98 6.67
C GLN A 375 -30.19 -7.48 6.50
N VAL A 376 -30.81 -6.69 7.36
CA VAL A 376 -30.60 -5.23 7.40
C VAL A 376 -29.13 -4.94 7.74
N GLN A 377 -28.46 -4.23 6.84
CA GLN A 377 -27.05 -3.83 6.95
C GLN A 377 -26.93 -2.38 7.41
N GLN A 378 -25.76 -2.01 7.91
CA GLN A 378 -25.47 -0.68 8.46
C GLN A 378 -24.34 -0.02 7.68
N PRO A 379 -24.54 1.21 7.14
CA PRO A 379 -23.49 1.96 6.50
C PRO A 379 -22.33 2.23 7.47
N ARG A 380 -21.11 2.18 6.95
CA ARG A 380 -19.91 2.41 7.75
C ARG A 380 -19.47 3.87 7.62
N LEU A 381 -19.29 4.55 8.75
CA LEU A 381 -18.76 5.91 8.81
C LEU A 381 -17.27 5.92 8.44
N MET A 382 -16.88 6.78 7.51
CA MET A 382 -15.52 6.84 6.98
C MET A 382 -15.12 8.30 6.71
N ILE A 383 -14.72 9.02 7.76
CA ILE A 383 -14.21 10.40 7.63
C ILE A 383 -12.68 10.38 7.54
N PRO A 384 -12.08 10.72 6.39
CA PRO A 384 -10.65 10.57 6.19
C PRO A 384 -9.89 11.62 7.00
N VAL A 385 -8.86 11.22 7.74
CA VAL A 385 -8.03 12.14 8.53
C VAL A 385 -6.54 12.02 8.25
N GLY A 386 -6.12 10.97 7.55
CA GLY A 386 -4.71 10.77 7.26
C GLY A 386 -4.39 9.59 6.35
N ILE A 387 -3.11 9.38 6.13
CA ILE A 387 -2.53 8.28 5.35
C ILE A 387 -1.59 7.50 6.26
N TYR A 388 -1.69 6.18 6.19
CA TYR A 388 -0.82 5.23 6.88
C TYR A 388 -0.07 4.38 5.85
N ILE A 389 1.25 4.29 5.97
CA ILE A 389 2.11 3.42 5.16
C ILE A 389 2.74 2.36 6.06
N ASN A 390 2.69 1.11 5.64
CA ASN A 390 3.38 0.00 6.30
C ASN A 390 3.87 -1.03 5.29
N ARG A 391 5.17 -1.37 5.35
CA ARG A 391 5.79 -2.43 4.53
C ARG A 391 5.52 -2.34 3.03
N GLY A 392 5.37 -1.14 2.49
CA GLY A 392 5.18 -0.91 1.04
C GLY A 392 3.72 -0.76 0.62
N ASP A 393 2.76 -0.99 1.52
CA ASP A 393 1.34 -0.73 1.30
C ASP A 393 0.92 0.57 2.01
N TRP A 394 -0.12 1.21 1.47
CA TRP A 394 -0.70 2.42 2.05
C TRP A 394 -2.23 2.31 2.17
N GLN A 395 -2.79 2.96 3.19
CA GLN A 395 -4.22 3.03 3.50
C GLN A 395 -4.57 4.42 4.02
N TYR A 396 -5.85 4.80 3.95
CA TYR A 396 -6.37 5.96 4.67
C TYR A 396 -6.60 5.61 6.14
N ILE A 397 -6.39 6.59 7.01
CA ILE A 397 -6.84 6.59 8.39
C ILE A 397 -8.18 7.32 8.43
N TYR A 398 -9.17 6.68 9.02
CA TYR A 398 -10.54 7.19 9.14
C TYR A 398 -10.91 7.39 10.61
N VAL A 399 -11.60 8.49 10.91
CA VAL A 399 -12.50 8.54 12.07
C VAL A 399 -13.77 7.78 11.71
N THR A 400 -14.12 6.81 12.54
CA THR A 400 -15.24 5.88 12.35
C THR A 400 -15.94 5.60 13.69
N THR A 401 -16.93 4.72 13.71
CA THR A 401 -17.59 4.25 14.94
C THR A 401 -17.16 2.82 15.28
N GLU A 402 -16.95 2.51 16.56
CA GLU A 402 -16.72 1.12 17.01
C GLU A 402 -17.97 0.24 16.80
N SER A 403 -19.14 0.89 16.79
CA SER A 403 -20.46 0.29 16.60
C SER A 403 -21.19 0.89 15.38
N GLU A 404 -22.52 0.90 15.41
CA GLU A 404 -23.36 1.44 14.33
C GLU A 404 -23.40 2.96 14.40
N ALA A 405 -23.14 3.62 13.27
CA ALA A 405 -23.18 5.08 13.18
C ALA A 405 -24.54 5.67 13.61
N ALA A 406 -25.63 4.91 13.41
CA ALA A 406 -26.96 5.26 13.88
C ALA A 406 -27.01 5.56 15.39
N GLY A 407 -26.29 4.78 16.22
CA GLY A 407 -26.24 5.01 17.68
C GLY A 407 -25.56 6.34 18.02
N TYR A 408 -24.46 6.67 17.33
CA TYR A 408 -23.78 7.95 17.49
C TYR A 408 -24.72 9.13 17.20
N PHE A 409 -25.41 9.11 16.05
CA PHE A 409 -26.34 10.17 15.71
C PHE A 409 -27.53 10.22 16.66
N TYR A 410 -28.07 9.07 17.06
CA TYR A 410 -29.22 9.00 17.96
C TYR A 410 -28.92 9.68 19.30
N HIS A 411 -27.76 9.40 19.91
CA HIS A 411 -27.38 10.00 21.20
C HIS A 411 -27.11 11.50 21.14
N ASN A 412 -26.67 12.02 19.99
CA ASN A 412 -26.31 13.43 19.82
C ASN A 412 -27.42 14.27 19.14
N SER A 413 -28.51 13.64 18.69
CA SER A 413 -29.62 14.30 18.00
C SER A 413 -30.58 15.04 18.96
N SER A 414 -31.23 16.08 18.44
CA SER A 414 -32.42 16.66 19.08
C SER A 414 -33.58 15.66 19.11
N GLU A 415 -34.56 15.84 19.99
CA GLU A 415 -35.73 14.95 20.09
C GLU A 415 -36.53 14.82 18.78
N ARG A 416 -36.56 15.88 17.96
CA ARG A 416 -37.14 15.81 16.61
C ARG A 416 -36.37 14.83 15.73
N LEU A 417 -35.05 15.01 15.64
CA LEU A 417 -34.19 14.18 14.78
C LEU A 417 -34.07 12.74 15.28
N LYS A 418 -34.12 12.49 16.60
CA LYS A 418 -34.16 11.14 17.16
C LYS A 418 -35.37 10.35 16.66
N LYS A 419 -36.56 10.97 16.64
CA LYS A 419 -37.79 10.32 16.15
C LYS A 419 -37.67 9.97 14.68
N GLU A 420 -37.15 10.90 13.88
CA GLU A 420 -36.99 10.72 12.44
C GLU A 420 -35.93 9.65 12.11
N LEU A 421 -34.77 9.72 12.75
CA LEU A 421 -33.70 8.73 12.64
C LEU A 421 -34.20 7.33 13.05
N TYR A 422 -34.92 7.24 14.16
CA TYR A 422 -35.46 5.97 14.64
C TYR A 422 -36.47 5.37 13.65
N GLN A 423 -37.39 6.18 13.13
CA GLN A 423 -38.36 5.76 12.11
C GLN A 423 -37.65 5.21 10.87
N GLU A 424 -36.64 5.91 10.36
CA GLU A 424 -35.89 5.47 9.20
C GLU A 424 -35.08 4.20 9.49
N TYR A 425 -34.46 4.11 10.68
CA TYR A 425 -33.68 2.94 11.09
C TYR A 425 -34.54 1.68 11.17
N VAL A 426 -35.73 1.74 11.78
CA VAL A 426 -36.57 0.54 11.97
C VAL A 426 -37.36 0.12 10.73
N SER A 427 -37.53 0.99 9.74
CA SER A 427 -38.44 0.78 8.59
C SER A 427 -38.17 -0.48 7.77
N ARG A 428 -36.94 -1.00 7.82
CA ARG A 428 -36.48 -2.17 7.03
C ARG A 428 -36.36 -3.45 7.85
N PHE A 429 -36.55 -3.37 9.17
CA PHE A 429 -36.56 -4.55 10.02
C PHE A 429 -37.95 -5.20 10.00
N ALA A 430 -38.01 -6.51 9.73
CA ALA A 430 -39.24 -7.28 9.87
C ALA A 430 -39.76 -7.32 11.33
N HIS A 431 -38.86 -7.22 12.30
CA HIS A 431 -39.13 -7.21 13.75
C HIS A 431 -38.45 -5.99 14.38
N PRO A 432 -39.17 -4.86 14.54
CA PRO A 432 -38.62 -3.63 15.11
C PRO A 432 -38.52 -3.64 16.63
N GLU A 433 -39.05 -4.67 17.31
CA GLU A 433 -38.97 -4.81 18.75
C GLU A 433 -37.51 -4.86 19.24
N GLY A 434 -37.20 -4.15 20.33
CA GLY A 434 -35.85 -4.07 20.90
C GLY A 434 -34.83 -3.26 20.08
N LYS A 435 -35.22 -2.67 18.93
CA LYS A 435 -34.30 -1.85 18.11
C LYS A 435 -34.01 -0.48 18.74
N LEU A 436 -34.97 0.07 19.50
CA LEU A 436 -34.75 1.28 20.29
C LEU A 436 -33.70 1.04 21.37
N GLU A 437 -33.89 -0.02 22.17
CA GLU A 437 -32.93 -0.43 23.20
C GLU A 437 -31.54 -0.68 22.59
N ARG A 438 -31.46 -1.27 21.39
CA ARG A 438 -30.18 -1.42 20.66
C ARG A 438 -29.51 -0.07 20.36
N LEU A 439 -30.25 0.94 19.91
CA LEU A 439 -29.67 2.27 19.66
C LEU A 439 -29.27 2.96 20.96
N GLU A 440 -30.07 2.82 22.02
CA GLU A 440 -29.81 3.43 23.33
C GLU A 440 -28.64 2.77 24.07
N THR A 441 -28.42 1.48 23.85
CA THR A 441 -27.31 0.71 24.47
C THR A 441 -26.03 0.77 23.65
N ARG A 442 -26.12 0.94 22.33
CA ARG A 442 -24.95 1.14 21.47
C ARG A 442 -24.48 2.60 21.59
N GLY A 443 -23.46 2.78 22.42
CA GLY A 443 -22.92 4.10 22.75
C GLY A 443 -22.41 4.93 21.57
N ASN A 444 -22.01 6.15 21.89
CA ASN A 444 -21.58 7.21 20.96
C ASN A 444 -20.06 7.22 20.70
N ARG A 445 -19.38 6.07 20.69
CA ARG A 445 -17.92 6.03 20.64
C ARG A 445 -17.37 6.08 19.23
N LEU A 446 -16.52 7.07 19.00
CA LEU A 446 -15.68 7.17 17.81
C LEU A 446 -14.38 6.38 18.00
N ALA A 447 -13.84 5.91 16.90
CA ALA A 447 -12.58 5.19 16.81
C ALA A 447 -11.81 5.57 15.56
N LEU A 448 -10.60 5.03 15.46
CA LEU A 448 -9.81 5.07 14.25
C LEU A 448 -9.84 3.70 13.58
N GLY A 449 -10.01 3.68 12.27
CA GLY A 449 -9.85 2.50 11.44
C GLY A 449 -9.09 2.83 10.16
N MET A 450 -8.67 1.80 9.43
CA MET A 450 -7.88 1.96 8.21
C MET A 450 -8.43 1.14 7.06
N THR A 451 -8.42 1.71 5.87
CA THR A 451 -8.70 0.98 4.62
C THR A 451 -8.24 1.80 3.42
N ASN A 452 -8.05 1.18 2.26
CA ASN A 452 -7.75 1.88 1.01
C ASN A 452 -9.00 2.20 0.18
N ARG A 453 -10.19 1.88 0.71
CA ARG A 453 -11.49 2.19 0.11
C ARG A 453 -11.96 3.57 0.53
N THR A 454 -12.58 4.30 -0.38
CA THR A 454 -13.30 5.54 -0.11
C THR A 454 -14.80 5.26 0.09
N PRO A 455 -15.53 6.07 0.87
CA PRO A 455 -16.98 6.03 0.93
C PRO A 455 -17.59 6.32 -0.44
N ASP A 456 -18.80 5.83 -0.66
CA ASP A 456 -19.55 6.00 -1.91
C ASP A 456 -20.77 6.91 -1.75
N ILE A 457 -21.20 7.20 -0.51
CA ILE A 457 -22.31 8.11 -0.21
C ILE A 457 -21.89 9.07 0.91
N GLY A 458 -21.47 10.29 0.55
CA GLY A 458 -21.00 11.28 1.52
C GLY A 458 -19.85 10.73 2.38
N MET A 459 -19.98 10.84 3.71
CA MET A 459 -19.04 10.24 4.66
C MET A 459 -19.30 8.75 5.00
N PHE A 460 -20.18 8.07 4.25
CA PHE A 460 -20.55 6.68 4.50
C PHE A 460 -20.25 5.74 3.34
N CYS A 461 -19.90 4.51 3.69
CA CYS A 461 -19.81 3.40 2.74
C CYS A 461 -21.03 2.48 2.86
N ALA A 462 -21.77 2.33 1.77
CA ALA A 462 -22.91 1.43 1.62
C ALA A 462 -22.52 0.06 1.03
N ASP A 463 -21.22 -0.26 0.90
CA ASP A 463 -20.76 -1.60 0.53
C ASP A 463 -20.64 -2.48 1.77
N ARG A 464 -21.48 -3.52 1.87
CA ARG A 464 -21.47 -4.47 2.99
C ARG A 464 -20.15 -5.25 3.15
N ASN A 465 -19.32 -5.29 2.10
CA ASN A 465 -18.05 -6.02 2.11
C ASN A 465 -16.85 -5.12 2.41
N VAL A 466 -17.08 -3.85 2.78
CA VAL A 466 -15.98 -2.97 3.19
C VAL A 466 -15.38 -3.49 4.50
N GLU A 467 -14.09 -3.82 4.47
CA GLU A 467 -13.31 -4.19 5.65
C GLU A 467 -12.47 -3.00 6.09
N MET A 468 -12.40 -2.79 7.41
CA MET A 468 -11.53 -1.81 8.03
C MET A 468 -10.56 -2.53 8.95
N ASP A 469 -9.28 -2.29 8.72
CA ASP A 469 -8.22 -2.73 9.59
C ASP A 469 -8.17 -1.87 10.85
N SER A 470 -7.69 -2.45 11.94
CA SER A 470 -7.41 -1.70 13.16
C SER A 470 -6.11 -0.91 12.98
N VAL A 471 -6.11 0.34 13.48
CA VAL A 471 -4.87 1.11 13.57
C VAL A 471 -3.94 0.48 14.60
N ASN A 472 -2.63 0.52 14.35
CA ASN A 472 -1.64 -0.01 15.27
C ASN A 472 -1.34 1.00 16.39
N TYR A 473 -1.74 0.68 17.62
CA TYR A 473 -1.48 1.45 18.84
C TYR A 473 -0.21 0.97 19.59
N GLY A 474 0.66 0.24 18.90
CA GLY A 474 1.87 -0.34 19.45
C GLY A 474 1.59 -1.42 20.49
N PRO A 475 2.24 -1.37 21.66
CA PRO A 475 2.10 -2.39 22.69
C PRO A 475 0.79 -2.26 23.50
N LEU A 476 0.01 -1.20 23.30
CA LEU A 476 -1.25 -0.98 24.00
C LEU A 476 -2.30 -2.04 23.64
N SER A 477 -2.94 -2.61 24.67
CA SER A 477 -4.06 -3.53 24.46
C SER A 477 -5.33 -2.77 24.02
N TYR A 478 -6.24 -3.47 23.33
CA TYR A 478 -7.58 -2.97 23.05
C TYR A 478 -8.28 -2.44 24.31
N SER A 479 -8.19 -3.17 25.42
CA SER A 479 -8.79 -2.76 26.70
C SER A 479 -8.24 -1.45 27.26
N ALA A 480 -7.02 -1.04 26.86
CA ALA A 480 -6.41 0.20 27.26
C ALA A 480 -6.82 1.37 26.36
N TYR A 481 -6.52 1.29 25.05
CA TYR A 481 -6.79 2.42 24.16
C TYR A 481 -8.29 2.67 23.91
N SER A 482 -9.15 1.64 24.04
CA SER A 482 -10.61 1.81 23.94
C SER A 482 -11.22 2.66 25.07
N GLN A 483 -10.44 2.96 26.11
CA GLN A 483 -10.86 3.85 27.21
C GLN A 483 -10.66 5.34 26.89
N LEU A 484 -9.82 5.65 25.89
CA LEU A 484 -9.59 7.01 25.42
C LEU A 484 -10.77 7.44 24.54
N GLN A 485 -11.43 8.52 24.93
CA GLN A 485 -12.54 9.10 24.18
C GLN A 485 -12.06 10.09 23.12
N ARG A 486 -10.94 10.76 23.37
CA ARG A 486 -10.39 11.77 22.44
C ARG A 486 -9.66 11.08 21.29
N ILE A 487 -9.99 11.47 20.07
CA ILE A 487 -9.32 10.97 18.87
C ILE A 487 -7.86 11.45 18.85
N GLU A 488 -7.59 12.65 19.33
CA GLU A 488 -6.23 13.20 19.40
C GLU A 488 -5.31 12.38 20.33
N ASN A 489 -5.85 11.91 21.46
CA ASN A 489 -5.14 11.02 22.39
C ASN A 489 -4.87 9.65 21.77
N ARG A 490 -5.83 9.11 21.01
CA ARG A 490 -5.63 7.88 20.24
C ARG A 490 -4.53 8.06 19.18
N LEU A 491 -4.56 9.18 18.45
CA LEU A 491 -3.55 9.51 17.46
C LEU A 491 -2.15 9.68 18.04
N PHE A 492 -2.02 10.23 19.26
CA PHE A 492 -0.73 10.35 19.95
C PHE A 492 0.02 9.01 20.00
N PHE A 493 -0.64 7.93 20.44
CA PHE A 493 -0.01 6.61 20.51
C PHE A 493 0.27 5.99 19.14
N VAL A 494 -0.63 6.24 18.18
CA VAL A 494 -0.45 5.79 16.79
C VAL A 494 0.79 6.43 16.15
N LEU A 495 0.96 7.74 16.36
CA LEU A 495 2.11 8.49 15.85
C LEU A 495 3.41 8.09 16.55
N ALA A 496 3.39 7.97 17.89
CA ALA A 496 4.55 7.53 18.66
C ALA A 496 5.02 6.12 18.25
N GLU A 497 4.09 5.21 17.95
CA GLU A 497 4.43 3.87 17.45
C GLU A 497 4.97 3.91 16.02
N ALA A 498 4.47 4.81 15.17
CA ALA A 498 5.00 4.98 13.82
C ALA A 498 6.44 5.49 13.83
N GLU A 499 6.79 6.39 14.75
CA GLU A 499 8.16 6.89 14.94
C GLU A 499 9.13 5.79 15.39
N ARG A 500 8.66 4.81 16.18
CA ARG A 500 9.45 3.63 16.59
C ARG A 500 9.63 2.61 15.47
N GLY A 501 8.68 2.54 14.54
CA GLY A 501 8.63 1.52 13.50
C GLY A 501 9.49 1.85 12.27
N LEU A 502 10.50 1.02 11.98
CA LEU A 502 11.42 1.17 10.82
C LEU A 502 10.72 1.28 9.44
N HIS A 503 9.48 0.82 9.31
CA HIS A 503 8.74 0.77 8.04
C HIS A 503 7.35 1.40 8.09
N ARG A 504 7.05 2.17 9.15
CA ARG A 504 5.75 2.82 9.32
C ARG A 504 5.89 4.31 9.12
N ARG A 505 4.96 4.90 8.37
CA ARG A 505 4.89 6.35 8.19
C ARG A 505 3.44 6.78 8.22
N ILE A 506 3.17 7.83 8.96
CA ILE A 506 1.83 8.36 9.12
C ILE A 506 1.84 9.83 8.74
N TYR A 507 0.79 10.24 8.05
CA TYR A 507 0.52 11.63 7.77
C TYR A 507 -0.92 11.95 8.17
N ILE A 508 -1.10 13.01 8.95
CA ILE A 508 -2.42 13.56 9.27
C ILE A 508 -2.59 14.86 8.48
N ALA A 509 -3.76 15.03 7.88
CA ALA A 509 -4.11 16.18 7.03
C ALA A 509 -3.76 17.50 7.73
N ASP A 510 -3.24 18.46 6.97
CA ASP A 510 -2.72 19.69 7.57
C ASP A 510 -3.83 20.61 8.03
N ASN A 511 -4.98 20.60 7.36
CA ASN A 511 -6.13 21.38 7.78
C ASN A 511 -6.79 20.89 9.09
N LEU A 512 -6.33 19.74 9.63
CA LEU A 512 -6.68 19.18 10.94
C LEU A 512 -5.67 19.57 12.04
N LYS A 513 -4.74 20.48 11.74
CA LYS A 513 -3.83 21.09 12.71
C LYS A 513 -4.15 22.58 12.86
N SER A 514 -3.87 23.12 14.03
CA SER A 514 -3.90 24.56 14.31
C SER A 514 -2.63 25.24 13.77
N ASP A 515 -2.59 26.57 13.82
CA ASP A 515 -1.41 27.36 13.45
C ASP A 515 -0.17 27.02 14.32
N ASN A 516 -0.39 26.49 15.53
CA ASN A 516 0.67 26.04 16.44
C ASN A 516 1.06 24.56 16.20
N GLY A 517 0.48 23.89 15.21
CA GLY A 517 0.74 22.48 14.89
C GLY A 517 -0.02 21.46 15.76
N GLU A 518 -0.91 21.91 16.64
CA GLU A 518 -1.73 21.02 17.49
C GLU A 518 -2.91 20.46 16.69
N PHE A 519 -3.27 19.19 16.90
CA PHE A 519 -4.47 18.62 16.28
C PHE A 519 -5.75 19.29 16.78
N ILE A 520 -6.74 19.44 15.89
CA ILE A 520 -8.03 20.09 16.19
C ILE A 520 -9.24 19.18 15.93
N ILE A 521 -9.03 17.87 15.81
CA ILE A 521 -10.07 16.89 15.47
C ILE A 521 -11.16 16.88 16.53
N ASP A 522 -10.81 16.77 17.82
CA ASP A 522 -11.79 16.74 18.91
C ASP A 522 -12.49 18.09 19.08
N LYS A 523 -11.81 19.20 18.73
CA LYS A 523 -12.42 20.54 18.67
C LYS A 523 -13.47 20.63 17.57
N LEU A 524 -13.22 20.07 16.38
CA LEU A 524 -14.18 20.02 15.28
C LEU A 524 -15.41 19.18 15.63
N LEU A 525 -15.21 18.09 16.40
CA LEU A 525 -16.28 17.22 16.92
C LEU A 525 -17.15 17.88 18.02
N GLY A 526 -16.76 19.05 18.54
CA GLY A 526 -17.60 19.83 19.47
C GLY A 526 -17.68 19.28 20.89
N SER A 527 -16.79 18.37 21.29
CA SER A 527 -16.70 17.79 22.64
C SER A 527 -17.95 17.04 23.15
N SER A 528 -19.03 16.92 22.38
CA SER A 528 -20.25 16.21 22.82
C SER A 528 -20.07 14.70 22.88
N HIS A 529 -19.08 14.17 22.15
CA HIS A 529 -18.61 12.79 22.27
C HIS A 529 -17.85 12.55 23.58
N LEU A 530 -17.40 13.60 24.26
CA LEU A 530 -16.71 13.52 25.54
C LEU A 530 -17.76 13.54 26.66
N GLN A 531 -17.79 12.49 27.46
CA GLN A 531 -18.60 12.49 28.68
C GLN A 531 -18.08 13.59 29.63
N VAL A 532 -18.96 14.27 30.38
CA VAL A 532 -18.53 15.22 31.42
C VAL A 532 -17.59 14.48 32.38
N GLN A 533 -16.33 14.89 32.40
CA GLN A 533 -15.31 14.22 33.20
C GLN A 533 -15.13 14.97 34.51
N SER A 534 -15.35 14.28 35.62
CA SER A 534 -14.99 14.76 36.94
C SER A 534 -13.46 14.74 37.10
N ALA A 535 -12.95 15.67 37.90
CA ALA A 535 -11.57 15.61 38.35
C ALA A 535 -11.36 14.34 39.20
N VAL A 536 -10.18 13.73 39.07
CA VAL A 536 -9.85 12.43 39.68
C VAL A 536 -8.46 12.46 40.30
N ASP A 537 -8.23 11.53 41.22
CA ASP A 537 -6.89 11.19 41.69
C ASP A 537 -6.48 9.83 41.13
N VAL A 538 -5.20 9.70 40.81
CA VAL A 538 -4.55 8.43 40.48
C VAL A 538 -3.59 8.08 41.60
N PHE A 539 -3.75 6.89 42.18
CA PHE A 539 -2.79 6.30 43.09
C PHE A 539 -1.95 5.26 42.36
N GLU A 540 -0.67 5.56 42.16
CA GLU A 540 0.32 4.58 41.71
C GLU A 540 0.79 3.78 42.93
N VAL A 541 0.54 2.47 42.92
CA VAL A 541 0.90 1.58 44.01
C VAL A 541 2.01 0.66 43.58
N ILE A 542 3.09 0.62 44.35
CA ILE A 542 4.23 -0.29 44.18
C ILE A 542 4.41 -1.08 45.48
N LEU A 543 4.39 -2.40 45.38
CA LEU A 543 4.62 -3.32 46.48
C LEU A 543 5.91 -4.14 46.28
N PRO A 544 6.52 -4.67 47.36
CA PRO A 544 7.68 -5.55 47.28
C PRO A 544 7.41 -6.78 46.42
N LYS A 545 8.32 -7.09 45.49
CA LYS A 545 8.26 -8.28 44.62
C LYS A 545 8.99 -9.49 45.19
N SER A 546 9.87 -9.26 46.17
CA SER A 546 10.71 -10.29 46.78
C SER A 546 10.96 -10.00 48.25
N LEU A 547 11.35 -11.03 49.00
CA LEU A 547 11.72 -10.89 50.41
C LEU A 547 12.92 -9.97 50.64
N SER A 548 13.73 -9.70 49.60
CA SER A 548 14.84 -8.73 49.67
C SER A 548 14.37 -7.28 49.67
N GLU A 549 13.16 -7.00 49.17
CA GLU A 549 12.53 -5.68 49.13
C GLU A 549 11.64 -5.43 50.36
N GLY A 550 11.29 -6.48 51.11
CA GLY A 550 10.45 -6.42 52.31
C GLY A 550 9.52 -7.64 52.45
N PRO A 551 8.70 -7.70 53.52
CA PRO A 551 7.67 -8.71 53.67
C PRO A 551 6.71 -8.71 52.47
N LEU A 552 6.40 -9.89 51.93
CA LEU A 552 5.49 -10.02 50.80
C LEU A 552 4.06 -9.61 51.20
N PRO A 553 3.33 -8.91 50.32
CA PRO A 553 1.96 -8.50 50.60
C PRO A 553 1.02 -9.70 50.64
N VAL A 554 0.03 -9.67 51.54
CA VAL A 554 -0.97 -10.73 51.70
C VAL A 554 -2.39 -10.18 51.61
N ILE A 555 -3.33 -11.02 51.17
CA ILE A 555 -4.76 -10.71 51.13
C ILE A 555 -5.31 -10.83 52.55
N LYS A 556 -5.93 -9.77 53.10
CA LYS A 556 -6.39 -9.74 54.50
C LYS A 556 -7.40 -10.84 54.86
N SER A 557 -8.24 -11.24 53.90
CA SER A 557 -9.30 -12.23 54.14
C SER A 557 -8.82 -13.68 54.12
N SER A 558 -7.76 -14.01 53.36
CA SER A 558 -7.28 -15.39 53.18
C SER A 558 -5.87 -15.63 53.70
N GLY A 559 -5.08 -14.56 53.94
CA GLY A 559 -3.65 -14.65 54.24
C GLY A 559 -2.79 -15.09 53.06
N GLU A 560 -3.36 -15.30 51.88
CA GLU A 560 -2.62 -15.71 50.68
C GLU A 560 -1.76 -14.57 50.14
N ILE A 561 -0.62 -14.91 49.53
CA ILE A 561 0.29 -13.94 48.92
C ILE A 561 -0.41 -13.21 47.76
N TYR A 562 -0.43 -11.88 47.82
CA TYR A 562 -0.89 -11.04 46.73
C TYR A 562 0.19 -10.91 45.66
N ARG A 563 -0.12 -11.34 44.44
CA ARG A 563 0.88 -11.51 43.35
C ARG A 563 1.08 -10.27 42.47
N ILE A 564 0.28 -9.22 42.68
CA ILE A 564 0.36 -8.00 41.88
C ILE A 564 1.14 -6.96 42.67
N HIS A 565 2.22 -6.46 42.07
CA HIS A 565 3.18 -5.60 42.77
C HIS A 565 3.24 -4.18 42.21
N HIS A 566 2.48 -3.89 41.16
CA HIS A 566 2.41 -2.58 40.56
C HIS A 566 1.05 -2.37 39.89
N TRP A 567 0.37 -1.29 40.21
CA TRP A 567 -0.88 -0.90 39.55
C TRP A 567 -1.20 0.59 39.76
N PHE A 568 -2.19 1.08 39.04
CA PHE A 568 -2.75 2.42 39.18
C PHE A 568 -4.24 2.32 39.50
N ASP A 569 -4.68 3.04 40.52
CA ASP A 569 -6.10 3.20 40.87
C ASP A 569 -6.60 4.59 40.53
N ILE A 570 -7.66 4.69 39.74
CA ILE A 570 -8.39 5.94 39.49
C ILE A 570 -9.51 6.05 40.54
N CYS A 571 -9.49 7.12 41.31
CA CYS A 571 -10.42 7.40 42.40
C CYS A 571 -11.10 8.77 42.23
N PRO A 572 -12.26 9.00 42.87
CA PRO A 572 -12.82 10.35 42.97
C PRO A 572 -11.83 11.30 43.63
N LYS A 573 -11.81 12.55 43.19
CA LYS A 573 -10.92 13.57 43.76
C LYS A 573 -11.14 13.71 45.26
N GLY A 574 -10.06 13.68 46.03
CA GLY A 574 -10.09 13.77 47.49
C GLY A 574 -10.11 12.42 48.21
N ALA A 575 -10.09 11.29 47.49
CA ALA A 575 -9.98 9.97 48.11
C ALA A 575 -8.70 9.83 48.95
N GLU A 576 -8.76 9.01 50.00
CA GLU A 576 -7.59 8.68 50.83
C GLU A 576 -6.75 7.58 50.19
N ALA A 577 -5.42 7.71 50.24
CA ALA A 577 -4.48 6.79 49.61
C ALA A 577 -4.61 5.33 50.11
N ASN A 578 -5.08 5.15 51.36
CA ASN A 578 -5.23 3.83 51.98
C ASN A 578 -6.32 2.98 51.31
N ILE A 579 -7.21 3.58 50.52
CA ILE A 579 -8.29 2.87 49.84
C ILE A 579 -7.77 1.80 48.87
N SER A 580 -6.65 2.08 48.20
CA SER A 580 -6.00 1.16 47.26
C SER A 580 -5.50 -0.13 47.91
N LEU A 581 -5.23 -0.09 49.22
CA LEU A 581 -4.71 -1.20 50.02
C LEU A 581 -5.75 -1.76 51.00
N SER A 582 -7.03 -1.38 50.91
CA SER A 582 -8.03 -1.74 51.93
C SER A 582 -8.14 -3.25 52.16
N ASN A 583 -7.97 -4.06 51.11
CA ASN A 583 -8.04 -5.52 51.14
C ASN A 583 -6.67 -6.22 51.26
N ILE A 584 -5.56 -5.47 51.29
CA ILE A 584 -4.19 -6.00 51.23
C ILE A 584 -3.42 -5.54 52.47
N GLU A 585 -2.76 -6.47 53.15
CA GLU A 585 -1.78 -6.14 54.17
C GLU A 585 -0.39 -6.08 53.52
N ALA A 586 0.14 -4.86 53.42
CA ALA A 586 1.44 -4.58 52.81
C ALA A 586 2.21 -3.59 53.69
N PRO A 587 2.96 -4.06 54.71
CA PRO A 587 3.66 -3.19 55.66
C PRO A 587 4.76 -2.35 55.00
N VAL A 588 5.33 -2.84 53.89
CA VAL A 588 6.19 -2.07 52.99
C VAL A 588 5.40 -1.80 51.72
N ASN A 589 5.16 -0.53 51.40
CA ASN A 589 4.50 -0.10 50.19
C ASN A 589 4.96 1.30 49.79
N LYS A 590 4.81 1.64 48.51
CA LYS A 590 4.91 3.01 48.01
C LYS A 590 3.63 3.35 47.29
N VAL A 591 2.92 4.37 47.77
CA VAL A 591 1.72 4.91 47.14
C VAL A 591 1.97 6.37 46.78
N THR A 592 1.97 6.68 45.48
CA THR A 592 2.13 8.05 44.97
C THR A 592 0.79 8.58 44.47
N ARG A 593 0.40 9.80 44.87
CA ARG A 593 -0.82 10.46 44.40
C ARG A 593 -0.51 11.41 43.25
N HIS A 594 -1.30 11.33 42.20
CA HIS A 594 -1.31 12.26 41.07
C HIS A 594 -2.73 12.79 40.86
N SER A 595 -2.92 14.10 40.86
CA SER A 595 -4.23 14.71 40.67
C SER A 595 -4.40 15.20 39.23
N PHE A 596 -5.55 14.93 38.63
CA PHE A 596 -5.88 15.33 37.26
C PHE A 596 -7.25 15.99 37.19
N ASP A 597 -7.40 16.95 36.27
CA ASP A 597 -8.66 17.65 36.06
C ASP A 597 -9.69 16.80 35.31
N SER A 598 -9.28 15.66 34.74
CA SER A 598 -10.16 14.76 34.01
C SER A 598 -9.68 13.31 34.06
N ARG A 599 -10.64 12.39 33.93
CA ARG A 599 -10.37 10.94 33.81
C ARG A 599 -9.50 10.60 32.59
N GLU A 600 -9.70 11.28 31.48
CA GLU A 600 -8.91 11.08 30.26
C GLU A 600 -7.44 11.46 30.48
N ALA A 601 -7.18 12.59 31.15
CA ALA A 601 -5.81 13.01 31.48
C ALA A 601 -5.12 12.01 32.42
N ALA A 602 -5.85 11.47 33.39
CA ALA A 602 -5.37 10.39 34.24
C ALA A 602 -5.00 9.12 33.45
N ILE A 603 -5.85 8.71 32.49
CA ILE A 603 -5.55 7.55 31.63
C ILE A 603 -4.32 7.81 30.76
N MET A 604 -4.22 8.99 30.14
CA MET A 604 -3.04 9.38 29.36
C MET A 604 -1.77 9.28 30.20
N HIS A 605 -1.79 9.77 31.44
CA HIS A 605 -0.66 9.63 32.35
C HIS A 605 -0.28 8.16 32.58
N ILE A 606 -1.25 7.30 32.90
CA ILE A 606 -1.02 5.87 33.14
C ILE A 606 -0.40 5.20 31.90
N LEU A 607 -0.95 5.46 30.72
CA LEU A 607 -0.50 4.83 29.47
C LEU A 607 0.87 5.35 28.99
N MET A 608 1.26 6.57 29.36
CA MET A 608 2.58 7.10 29.07
C MET A 608 3.68 6.53 29.98
N GLN A 609 3.33 6.04 31.18
CA GLN A 609 4.29 5.53 32.16
C GLN A 609 4.84 4.15 31.80
N LYS A 610 4.03 3.27 31.22
CA LYS A 610 4.45 1.89 30.86
C LYS A 610 3.77 1.38 29.60
N GLU A 611 4.56 0.72 28.77
CA GLU A 611 4.15 0.23 27.44
C GLU A 611 3.14 -0.92 27.47
N THR A 612 2.97 -1.59 28.62
CA THR A 612 2.16 -2.82 28.72
C THR A 612 0.97 -2.70 29.66
N VAL A 613 0.53 -1.48 30.01
CA VAL A 613 -0.54 -1.28 30.98
C VAL A 613 -1.87 -1.82 30.45
N LYS A 614 -2.58 -2.59 31.26
CA LYS A 614 -3.90 -3.15 30.90
C LYS A 614 -4.94 -2.74 31.94
N LYS A 615 -6.13 -2.38 31.45
CA LYS A 615 -7.30 -2.24 32.32
C LYS A 615 -7.78 -3.62 32.76
N SER A 616 -8.10 -3.77 34.05
CA SER A 616 -8.75 -4.96 34.61
C SER A 616 -10.11 -5.20 33.91
N VAL A 617 -10.34 -6.41 33.38
CA VAL A 617 -11.61 -6.80 32.72
C VAL A 617 -12.27 -7.92 33.52
N SER A 618 -13.48 -7.63 34.03
CA SER A 618 -14.55 -8.45 34.64
C SER A 618 -14.23 -9.69 35.52
N GLY A 619 -13.16 -10.45 35.30
CA GLY A 619 -12.74 -11.59 36.13
C GLY A 619 -11.97 -11.21 37.40
N ASP A 620 -11.37 -10.01 37.44
CA ASP A 620 -10.59 -9.50 38.59
C ASP A 620 -11.39 -8.59 39.54
N ARG A 621 -12.70 -8.41 39.27
CA ARG A 621 -13.59 -7.53 40.06
C ARG A 621 -13.71 -7.93 41.53
N SER A 622 -13.36 -9.16 41.89
CA SER A 622 -13.34 -9.61 43.29
C SER A 622 -12.26 -8.91 44.14
N ASN A 623 -11.32 -8.17 43.54
CA ASN A 623 -10.20 -7.55 44.24
C ASN A 623 -10.09 -6.02 44.12
N THR A 624 -10.98 -5.34 43.37
CA THR A 624 -10.98 -3.87 43.34
C THR A 624 -11.68 -3.34 44.60
N PRO A 625 -10.99 -2.56 45.46
CA PRO A 625 -11.58 -1.97 46.66
C PRO A 625 -12.83 -1.13 46.38
N GLU A 626 -13.77 -1.14 47.32
CA GLU A 626 -14.87 -0.18 47.32
C GLU A 626 -14.31 1.26 47.35
N GLY A 627 -14.82 2.12 46.48
CA GLY A 627 -14.34 3.50 46.29
C GLY A 627 -13.19 3.69 45.29
N VAL A 628 -12.64 2.61 44.73
CA VAL A 628 -11.81 2.67 43.51
C VAL A 628 -12.72 2.56 42.29
N VAL A 629 -12.63 3.54 41.37
CA VAL A 629 -13.44 3.55 40.14
C VAL A 629 -12.86 2.56 39.13
N GLU A 630 -11.53 2.59 38.94
CA GLU A 630 -10.84 1.75 37.96
C GLU A 630 -9.45 1.36 38.47
N ARG A 631 -9.03 0.12 38.19
CA ARG A 631 -7.68 -0.39 38.47
C ARG A 631 -6.99 -0.83 37.17
N TRP A 632 -5.73 -0.43 37.01
CA TRP A 632 -4.89 -0.65 35.84
C TRP A 632 -3.57 -1.30 36.24
N TYR A 633 -3.15 -2.37 35.55
CA TYR A 633 -1.96 -3.18 35.89
C TYR A 633 -0.81 -2.97 34.92
#